data_AF-K0K7C4-F1
#
_entry.id   AF-K0K7C4-F1
#
_cell.length_a   1.000
_cell.length_b   1.000
_cell.length_c   1.000
_cell.angle_alpha   90.00
_cell.angle_beta   90.00
_cell.angle_gamma   90.00
#
_symmetry.space_group_name_H-M   'P 1'
#
loop_
_entity.id
_entity.type
_entity.pdbx_description
1 polymer ?
#
loop_
_entity_poly.entity_id
_entity_poly.type
_entity_poly.pdbx_seq_one_letter_code
_entity_poly.pdbx_strand_id
1 'polypeptide(L)'
;MTLNTMISTIIATITSFLNKILETSHILFIERDILEALGIWTSYPRGIGGIYIRHSYYNTVYRPFWSLDRLTFPIRYYLSSKLNCLYEWIDSIKTMIVTNSPIKKDETRDFEDSKINIHKSASDHNGTDNDIMFPMEIWEVIAHIGNIDNLIMMSINRSFLYTFAPKIYDTLKLTIVLSPLTKMKLTDECFLKKGPDTIRDKHYDSYSIYKRHQESQKFDYEFLDTSIITDQDFFEEIHLDAIKRHKHFGLFKSEDRGERSNHPFEIRSLKNIQFILKNILQNPNSIMKKFIKEILLDICVFDGFDKLMTFEQNSLVNGSTRGQESLDELIDQQIEKNELVSVMTDQNEYLHVTPLDDNFDRVRWKDPLEDKAPRFGRVLNNIQTKFTRESIISDIYHIFPQNVYFKELLSVYLLSDQSYSNILRRRLSKFKNSMDFQNANPVIHWFRTLVDNCSDRITNEFDVAGCFKMIVTGQSCVKITNREFKTELQVNEILNDLIKILTNVEPINIEDDDANTGLNHIETSILILGINDGKPQVSKEFTLNASMNEDPSDPSCLLPLEPELILINKPATINNLQV
;
A
#
# COMPACT_ATOMS: atom_id res chain seq x y z
N MET A 1 4.08 73.87 2.00
CA MET A 1 4.27 73.07 0.76
C MET A 1 4.24 74.05 -0.40
N THR A 2 5.29 74.12 -1.24
CA THR A 2 5.34 75.11 -2.33
C THR A 2 4.63 74.59 -3.58
N LEU A 3 4.18 75.47 -4.47
CA LEU A 3 3.50 75.11 -5.73
C LEU A 3 4.33 74.10 -6.55
N ASN A 4 5.65 74.27 -6.57
CA ASN A 4 6.57 73.35 -7.24
C ASN A 4 6.56 71.95 -6.60
N THR A 5 6.41 71.85 -5.27
CA THR A 5 6.27 70.54 -4.60
C THR A 5 4.98 69.84 -5.01
N MET A 6 3.86 70.57 -5.08
CA MET A 6 2.57 70.00 -5.50
C MET A 6 2.60 69.51 -6.95
N ILE A 7 3.16 70.30 -7.87
CA ILE A 7 3.30 69.93 -9.28
C ILE A 7 4.17 68.67 -9.42
N SER A 8 5.31 68.61 -8.73
CA SER A 8 6.17 67.43 -8.75
C SER A 8 5.50 66.18 -8.17
N THR A 9 4.71 66.32 -7.09
CA THR A 9 3.93 65.20 -6.54
C THR A 9 2.87 64.71 -7.54
N ILE A 10 2.16 65.63 -8.21
CA ILE A 10 1.15 65.26 -9.22
C ILE A 10 1.81 64.53 -10.41
N ILE A 11 2.93 65.05 -10.93
CA ILE A 11 3.66 64.43 -12.04
C ILE A 11 4.19 63.04 -11.65
N ALA A 12 4.76 62.90 -10.44
CA ALA A 12 5.23 61.61 -9.94
C ALA A 12 4.08 60.60 -9.80
N THR A 13 2.93 61.04 -9.31
CA THR A 13 1.74 60.19 -9.15
C THR A 13 1.19 59.72 -10.51
N ILE A 14 1.07 60.63 -11.49
CA ILE A 14 0.59 60.31 -12.85
C ILE A 14 1.55 59.37 -13.55
N THR A 15 2.86 59.65 -13.48
CA THR A 15 3.90 58.80 -14.08
C THR A 15 3.90 57.40 -13.48
N SER A 16 3.78 57.28 -12.15
CA SER A 16 3.67 55.99 -11.46
C SER A 16 2.43 55.20 -11.91
N PHE A 17 1.28 55.86 -12.05
CA PHE A 17 0.04 55.23 -12.51
C PHE A 17 0.12 54.76 -13.97
N LEU A 18 0.67 55.57 -14.87
CA LEU A 18 0.86 55.21 -16.28
C LEU A 18 1.82 54.02 -16.43
N ASN A 19 2.90 53.99 -15.65
CA ASN A 19 3.81 52.85 -15.63
C ASN A 19 3.09 51.57 -15.20
N LYS A 20 2.26 51.61 -14.15
CA LYS A 20 1.44 50.45 -13.74
C LYS A 20 0.50 49.97 -14.85
N ILE A 21 -0.12 50.87 -15.62
CA ILE A 21 -0.99 50.50 -16.75
C ILE A 21 -0.21 49.81 -17.87
N LEU A 22 0.92 50.38 -18.28
CA LEU A 22 1.77 49.81 -19.34
C LEU A 22 2.28 48.43 -18.94
N GLU A 23 2.70 48.30 -17.69
CA GLU A 23 3.21 47.07 -17.12
C GLU A 23 2.12 45.99 -16.99
N THR A 24 0.93 46.35 -16.51
CA THR A 24 -0.24 45.45 -16.46
C THR A 24 -0.61 44.97 -17.86
N SER A 25 -0.59 45.87 -18.85
CA SER A 25 -0.90 45.54 -20.24
C SER A 25 0.15 44.58 -20.82
N HIS A 26 1.44 44.81 -20.56
CA HIS A 26 2.51 43.90 -20.96
C HIS A 26 2.26 42.49 -20.39
N ILE A 27 2.04 42.38 -19.08
CA ILE A 27 1.85 41.07 -18.42
C ILE A 27 0.59 40.36 -18.92
N LEU A 28 -0.54 41.06 -19.08
CA LEU A 28 -1.78 40.45 -19.57
C LEU A 28 -1.68 39.98 -21.03
N PHE A 29 -1.07 40.79 -21.91
CA PHE A 29 -1.07 40.50 -23.34
C PHE A 29 0.10 39.64 -23.80
N ILE A 30 1.26 39.74 -23.15
CA ILE A 30 2.48 39.01 -23.53
C ILE A 30 2.66 37.77 -22.65
N GLU A 31 2.60 37.93 -21.33
CA GLU A 31 2.87 36.85 -20.38
C GLU A 31 1.62 36.01 -20.06
N ARG A 32 0.42 36.56 -20.34
CA ARG A 32 -0.90 35.95 -20.04
C ARG A 32 -1.09 35.59 -18.56
N ASP A 33 -0.43 36.30 -17.65
CA ASP A 33 -0.54 36.08 -16.21
C ASP A 33 -1.45 37.13 -15.54
N ILE A 34 -2.73 36.78 -15.39
CA ILE A 34 -3.74 37.65 -14.77
C ILE A 34 -3.42 37.95 -13.29
N LEU A 35 -2.78 37.02 -12.59
CA LEU A 35 -2.48 37.18 -11.17
C LEU A 35 -1.29 38.12 -10.97
N GLU A 36 -0.28 38.04 -11.82
CA GLU A 36 0.85 38.96 -11.79
C GLU A 36 0.44 40.38 -12.21
N ALA A 37 -0.46 40.49 -13.19
CA ALA A 37 -1.07 41.77 -13.57
C ALA A 37 -1.83 42.44 -12.42
N LEU A 38 -2.60 41.66 -11.65
CA LEU A 38 -3.25 42.13 -10.43
C LEU A 38 -2.23 42.54 -9.34
N GLY A 39 -1.07 41.86 -9.29
CA GLY A 39 0.00 42.12 -8.32
C GLY A 39 0.60 43.53 -8.42
N ILE A 40 0.69 44.05 -9.64
CA ILE A 40 1.16 45.43 -9.92
C ILE A 40 0.23 46.47 -9.26
N TRP A 41 -1.08 46.23 -9.32
CA TRP A 41 -2.08 47.15 -8.77
C TRP A 41 -2.09 47.12 -7.25
N THR A 42 -1.88 45.96 -6.64
CA THR A 42 -1.75 45.80 -5.19
C THR A 42 -0.35 46.16 -4.66
N SER A 43 0.57 46.57 -5.53
CA SER A 43 1.96 46.95 -5.21
C SER A 43 2.79 45.81 -4.60
N TYR A 44 2.51 44.56 -5.00
CA TYR A 44 3.37 43.44 -4.64
C TYR A 44 4.65 43.44 -5.50
N PRO A 45 5.78 42.93 -4.99
CA PRO A 45 6.99 42.76 -5.79
C PRO A 45 6.74 41.89 -7.03
N ARG A 46 7.35 42.24 -8.16
CA ARG A 46 7.33 41.42 -9.38
C ARG A 46 7.82 40.00 -9.11
N GLY A 47 7.20 39.03 -9.77
CA GLY A 47 7.44 37.59 -9.63
C GLY A 47 6.79 36.98 -8.38
N ILE A 48 6.23 37.79 -7.48
CA ILE A 48 5.60 37.35 -6.23
C ILE A 48 4.14 37.82 -6.14
N GLY A 49 3.67 38.66 -7.08
CA GLY A 49 2.31 39.19 -7.10
C GLY A 49 1.27 38.08 -7.12
N GLY A 50 1.47 37.08 -7.98
CA GLY A 50 0.60 35.91 -8.02
C GLY A 50 0.58 35.10 -6.72
N ILE A 51 1.72 35.01 -6.02
CA ILE A 51 1.84 34.29 -4.74
C ILE A 51 1.08 35.03 -3.63
N TYR A 52 1.27 36.34 -3.50
CA TYR A 52 0.57 37.16 -2.51
C TYR A 52 -0.93 37.25 -2.77
N ILE A 53 -1.35 37.35 -4.03
CA ILE A 53 -2.78 37.38 -4.38
C ILE A 53 -3.44 36.03 -4.08
N ARG A 54 -2.78 34.91 -4.37
CA ARG A 54 -3.26 33.58 -3.97
C ARG A 54 -3.37 33.47 -2.46
N HIS A 55 -2.39 33.95 -1.71
CA HIS A 55 -2.42 33.94 -0.25
C HIS A 55 -3.57 34.81 0.30
N SER A 56 -3.76 36.00 -0.28
CA SER A 56 -4.86 36.91 0.06
C SER A 56 -6.22 36.29 -0.27
N TYR A 57 -6.36 35.67 -1.45
CA TYR A 57 -7.55 34.93 -1.87
C TYR A 57 -7.85 33.74 -0.96
N TYR A 58 -6.83 32.96 -0.60
CA TYR A 58 -6.97 31.83 0.31
C TYR A 58 -7.54 32.28 1.66
N ASN A 59 -6.98 33.36 2.23
CA ASN A 59 -7.41 33.88 3.53
C ASN A 59 -8.78 34.56 3.49
N THR A 60 -9.04 35.35 2.46
CA THR A 60 -10.21 36.23 2.39
C THR A 60 -11.44 35.52 1.82
N VAL A 61 -11.24 34.59 0.90
CA VAL A 61 -12.32 33.91 0.17
C VAL A 61 -12.37 32.44 0.57
N TYR A 62 -11.32 31.68 0.25
CA TYR A 62 -11.36 30.22 0.36
C TYR A 62 -11.62 29.75 1.79
N ARG A 63 -10.96 30.33 2.79
CA ARG A 63 -11.06 29.88 4.19
C ARG A 63 -12.44 30.10 4.82
N PRO A 64 -13.11 31.26 4.63
CA PRO A 64 -14.52 31.40 4.99
C PRO A 64 -15.41 30.36 4.29
N PHE A 65 -15.22 30.14 2.97
CA PHE A 65 -15.98 29.13 2.23
C PHE A 65 -15.73 27.71 2.75
N TRP A 66 -14.48 27.34 3.04
CA TRP A 66 -14.11 26.07 3.65
C TRP A 66 -14.78 25.88 5.01
N SER A 67 -14.78 26.94 5.83
CA SER A 67 -15.42 26.91 7.14
C SER A 67 -16.93 26.67 7.03
N LEU A 68 -17.58 27.26 6.02
CA LEU A 68 -19.00 27.03 5.71
C LEU A 68 -19.24 25.62 5.16
N ASP A 69 -18.43 25.15 4.21
CA ASP A 69 -18.57 23.81 3.64
C ASP A 69 -18.41 22.72 4.71
N ARG A 70 -17.45 22.90 5.62
CA ARG A 70 -17.25 22.02 6.78
C ARG A 70 -18.47 21.92 7.69
N LEU A 71 -19.25 22.99 7.85
CA LEU A 71 -20.50 22.93 8.63
C LEU A 71 -21.54 21.99 7.98
N THR A 72 -21.42 21.75 6.67
CA THR A 72 -22.32 20.82 5.97
C THR A 72 -21.93 19.35 6.17
N PHE A 73 -20.68 19.04 6.52
CA PHE A 73 -20.24 17.64 6.63
C PHE A 73 -20.98 16.84 7.72
N PRO A 74 -21.15 17.34 8.96
CA PRO A 74 -21.94 16.62 9.97
C PRO A 74 -23.39 16.41 9.51
N ILE A 75 -24.00 17.41 8.88
CA ILE A 75 -25.38 17.32 8.37
C ILE A 75 -25.47 16.20 7.32
N ARG A 76 -24.57 16.18 6.34
CA ARG A 76 -24.50 15.12 5.32
C ARG A 76 -24.27 13.74 5.95
N TYR A 77 -23.38 13.65 6.93
CA TYR A 77 -23.05 12.40 7.62
C TYR A 77 -24.27 11.81 8.35
N TYR A 78 -24.94 12.61 9.18
CA TYR A 78 -26.14 12.14 9.89
C TYR A 78 -27.32 11.85 8.95
N LEU A 79 -27.50 12.63 7.87
CA LEU A 79 -28.52 12.35 6.86
C LEU A 79 -28.23 11.04 6.12
N SER A 80 -26.98 10.83 5.68
CA SER A 80 -26.58 9.61 4.97
C SER A 80 -26.71 8.37 5.86
N SER A 81 -26.33 8.46 7.14
CA SER A 81 -26.49 7.36 8.10
C SER A 81 -27.97 7.02 8.32
N LYS A 82 -28.85 8.01 8.46
CA LYS A 82 -30.30 7.78 8.59
C LYS A 82 -30.93 7.22 7.32
N LEU A 83 -30.51 7.70 6.16
CA LEU A 83 -30.99 7.19 4.87
C LEU A 83 -30.50 5.77 4.63
N ASN A 84 -29.27 5.42 5.01
CA ASN A 84 -28.77 4.05 4.97
C ASN A 84 -29.58 3.13 5.89
N CYS A 85 -29.90 3.55 7.12
CA CYS A 85 -30.83 2.79 7.96
C CYS A 85 -32.21 2.60 7.32
N LEU A 86 -32.72 3.61 6.60
CA LEU A 86 -33.98 3.47 5.85
C LEU A 86 -33.85 2.49 4.69
N TYR A 87 -32.74 2.51 3.94
CA TYR A 87 -32.49 1.55 2.85
C TYR A 87 -32.33 0.12 3.37
N GLU A 88 -31.55 -0.08 4.43
CA GLU A 88 -31.40 -1.39 5.09
C GLU A 88 -32.74 -1.88 5.63
N TRP A 89 -33.57 -0.98 6.18
CA TRP A 89 -34.91 -1.32 6.64
C TRP A 89 -35.85 -1.68 5.48
N ILE A 90 -35.80 -0.95 4.37
CA ILE A 90 -36.56 -1.26 3.15
C ILE A 90 -36.14 -2.61 2.58
N ASP A 91 -34.84 -2.91 2.51
CA ASP A 91 -34.35 -4.19 1.98
C ASP A 91 -34.63 -5.35 2.95
N SER A 92 -34.59 -5.11 4.26
CA SER A 92 -35.08 -6.06 5.28
C SER A 92 -36.58 -6.33 5.13
N ILE A 93 -37.39 -5.31 4.83
CA ILE A 93 -38.82 -5.48 4.53
C ILE A 93 -39.02 -6.25 3.23
N LYS A 94 -38.28 -5.95 2.16
CA LYS A 94 -38.37 -6.70 0.90
C LYS A 94 -38.04 -8.17 1.11
N THR A 95 -36.95 -8.48 1.81
CA THR A 95 -36.56 -9.86 2.11
C THR A 95 -37.59 -10.56 2.99
N MET A 96 -38.18 -9.86 3.96
CA MET A 96 -39.27 -10.38 4.80
C MET A 96 -40.58 -10.60 4.02
N ILE A 97 -40.93 -9.73 3.05
CA ILE A 97 -42.10 -9.91 2.17
C ILE A 97 -41.87 -11.08 1.20
N VAL A 98 -40.64 -11.21 0.65
CA VAL A 98 -40.27 -12.32 -0.25
C VAL A 98 -40.24 -13.65 0.49
N THR A 99 -39.80 -13.68 1.76
CA THR A 99 -39.75 -14.90 2.58
C THR A 99 -41.09 -15.27 3.22
N ASN A 100 -41.98 -14.31 3.51
CA ASN A 100 -43.31 -14.56 4.09
C ASN A 100 -44.45 -14.60 3.08
N SER A 101 -44.16 -14.51 1.78
CA SER A 101 -45.14 -14.68 0.73
C SER A 101 -45.41 -16.17 0.50
N PRO A 102 -46.61 -16.72 0.83
CA PRO A 102 -47.00 -18.07 0.47
C PRO A 102 -47.50 -18.05 -0.99
N ILE A 103 -46.67 -17.57 -1.90
CA ILE A 103 -46.94 -17.72 -3.33
C ILE A 103 -46.45 -19.12 -3.68
N LYS A 104 -47.43 -20.00 -3.94
CA LYS A 104 -47.22 -21.26 -4.65
C LYS A 104 -46.29 -20.98 -5.83
N LYS A 105 -45.09 -21.56 -5.78
CA LYS A 105 -44.25 -21.69 -6.97
C LYS A 105 -44.98 -22.65 -7.90
N ASP A 106 -45.82 -22.10 -8.76
CA ASP A 106 -45.99 -22.69 -10.08
C ASP A 106 -44.67 -22.49 -10.80
N GLU A 107 -44.14 -23.60 -11.28
CA GLU A 107 -42.96 -23.65 -12.12
C GLU A 107 -43.18 -22.81 -13.38
N THR A 108 -42.07 -22.37 -13.97
CA THR A 108 -41.95 -21.62 -15.23
C THR A 108 -42.15 -20.10 -15.13
N ARG A 109 -41.03 -19.39 -15.02
CA ARG A 109 -40.51 -18.56 -16.12
C ARG A 109 -39.27 -17.78 -15.69
N ASP A 110 -38.18 -18.14 -16.35
CA ASP A 110 -37.25 -17.22 -17.00
C ASP A 110 -36.54 -16.23 -16.09
N PHE A 111 -35.44 -16.72 -15.51
CA PHE A 111 -34.21 -15.95 -15.49
C PHE A 111 -33.98 -15.41 -16.91
N GLU A 112 -34.12 -14.11 -17.09
CA GLU A 112 -33.50 -13.41 -18.21
C GLU A 112 -31.99 -13.51 -18.01
N ASP A 113 -31.46 -14.59 -18.57
CA ASP A 113 -30.10 -14.76 -18.97
C ASP A 113 -29.61 -13.50 -19.69
N SER A 114 -28.51 -12.94 -19.19
CA SER A 114 -27.55 -12.26 -20.02
C SER A 114 -27.06 -13.25 -21.08
N LYS A 115 -27.80 -13.35 -22.20
CA LYS A 115 -27.41 -14.04 -23.42
C LYS A 115 -26.12 -13.40 -23.94
N ILE A 116 -25.01 -13.97 -23.50
CA ILE A 116 -23.87 -14.15 -24.40
C ILE A 116 -24.43 -14.98 -25.56
N ASN A 117 -24.62 -14.36 -26.71
CA ASN A 117 -24.99 -15.03 -27.95
C ASN A 117 -23.84 -15.95 -28.38
N ILE A 118 -23.70 -17.10 -27.72
CA ILE A 118 -23.08 -18.26 -28.33
C ILE A 118 -24.14 -18.77 -29.29
N HIS A 119 -23.95 -18.46 -30.57
CA HIS A 119 -24.75 -19.00 -31.66
C HIS A 119 -24.90 -20.51 -31.44
N LYS A 120 -26.14 -20.93 -31.18
CA LYS A 120 -26.56 -22.31 -31.07
C LYS A 120 -26.48 -22.95 -32.46
N SER A 121 -25.28 -23.36 -32.87
CA SER A 121 -25.10 -24.38 -33.89
C SER A 121 -25.18 -25.74 -33.21
N ALA A 122 -26.39 -26.12 -32.81
CA ALA A 122 -26.72 -27.53 -32.71
C ALA A 122 -27.02 -27.99 -34.14
N SER A 123 -25.98 -28.32 -34.89
CA SER A 123 -26.14 -29.18 -36.06
C SER A 123 -26.26 -30.59 -35.53
N ASP A 124 -27.39 -31.23 -35.85
CA ASP A 124 -27.57 -32.67 -35.74
C ASP A 124 -26.42 -33.38 -36.47
N HIS A 125 -25.42 -33.81 -35.71
CA HIS A 125 -24.40 -34.76 -36.15
C HIS A 125 -24.50 -35.98 -35.26
N ASN A 126 -25.38 -36.89 -35.67
CA ASN A 126 -25.23 -38.31 -35.39
C ASN A 126 -23.97 -38.80 -36.14
N GLY A 127 -22.81 -38.58 -35.54
CA GLY A 127 -21.51 -39.06 -36.01
C GLY A 127 -20.73 -39.63 -34.85
N THR A 128 -20.51 -40.94 -34.88
CA THR A 128 -19.57 -41.68 -34.04
C THR A 128 -18.12 -41.44 -34.50
N ASP A 129 -17.66 -40.19 -34.50
CA ASP A 129 -16.31 -39.81 -34.90
C ASP A 129 -15.74 -38.75 -33.95
N ASN A 130 -14.80 -39.17 -33.12
CA ASN A 130 -13.75 -38.38 -32.48
C ASN A 130 -14.15 -36.98 -31.98
N ASP A 131 -14.66 -36.89 -30.75
CA ASP A 131 -14.38 -35.72 -29.91
C ASP A 131 -12.87 -35.62 -29.78
N ILE A 132 -12.22 -34.88 -30.68
CA ILE A 132 -10.79 -34.56 -30.61
C ILE A 132 -10.64 -33.60 -29.42
N MET A 133 -10.64 -34.16 -28.22
CA MET A 133 -10.29 -33.46 -27.01
C MET A 133 -8.77 -33.40 -27.00
N PHE A 134 -8.22 -32.20 -27.24
CA PHE A 134 -6.79 -32.01 -27.14
C PHE A 134 -6.29 -32.43 -25.75
N PRO A 135 -5.14 -33.12 -25.67
CA PRO A 135 -4.46 -33.34 -24.39
C PRO A 135 -4.25 -32.03 -23.65
N MET A 136 -4.23 -32.06 -22.32
CA MET A 136 -4.12 -30.85 -21.51
C MET A 136 -2.83 -30.07 -21.79
N GLU A 137 -1.76 -30.76 -22.20
CA GLU A 137 -0.49 -30.17 -22.64
C GLU A 137 -0.67 -29.27 -23.86
N ILE A 138 -1.55 -29.63 -24.78
CA ILE A 138 -1.87 -28.80 -25.95
C ILE A 138 -2.73 -27.61 -25.53
N TRP A 139 -3.68 -27.79 -24.62
CA TRP A 139 -4.47 -26.68 -24.07
C TRP A 139 -3.61 -25.65 -23.33
N GLU A 140 -2.54 -26.07 -22.67
CA GLU A 140 -1.57 -25.17 -22.06
C GLU A 140 -0.81 -24.36 -23.10
N VAL A 141 -0.38 -24.99 -24.19
CA VAL A 141 0.27 -24.30 -25.31
C VAL A 141 -0.69 -23.30 -25.95
N ILE A 142 -1.97 -23.68 -26.13
CA ILE A 142 -3.01 -22.78 -26.63
C ILE A 142 -3.24 -21.61 -25.68
N ALA A 143 -3.35 -21.86 -24.37
CA ALA A 143 -3.52 -20.80 -23.37
C ALA A 143 -2.34 -19.83 -23.40
N HIS A 144 -1.11 -20.35 -23.50
CA HIS A 144 0.10 -19.55 -23.58
C HIS A 144 0.16 -18.71 -24.87
N ILE A 145 -0.02 -19.33 -26.04
CA ILE A 145 0.00 -18.63 -27.34
C ILE A 145 -1.14 -17.62 -27.45
N GLY A 146 -2.32 -17.98 -26.96
CA GLY A 146 -3.51 -17.14 -26.97
C GLY A 146 -3.54 -16.08 -25.87
N ASN A 147 -2.55 -16.05 -24.98
CA ASN A 147 -2.54 -15.21 -23.78
C ASN A 147 -3.86 -15.29 -22.99
N ILE A 148 -4.41 -16.50 -22.88
CA ILE A 148 -5.66 -16.76 -22.16
C ILE A 148 -5.33 -16.80 -20.67
N ASP A 149 -6.08 -16.05 -19.88
CA ASP A 149 -5.93 -16.06 -18.43
C ASP A 149 -6.17 -17.47 -17.87
N ASN A 150 -5.14 -18.01 -17.22
CA ASN A 150 -5.19 -19.33 -16.60
C ASN A 150 -6.30 -19.43 -15.53
N LEU A 151 -6.69 -18.31 -14.91
CA LEU A 151 -7.81 -18.26 -13.98
C LEU A 151 -9.15 -18.53 -14.66
N ILE A 152 -9.34 -18.02 -15.89
CA ILE A 152 -10.51 -18.32 -16.71
C ILE A 152 -10.52 -19.80 -17.04
N MET A 153 -9.36 -20.35 -17.43
CA MET A 153 -9.24 -21.78 -17.77
C MET A 153 -9.65 -22.68 -16.60
N MET A 154 -9.19 -22.38 -15.38
CA MET A 154 -9.55 -23.13 -14.16
C MET A 154 -11.07 -23.16 -13.88
N SER A 155 -11.82 -22.16 -14.34
CA SER A 155 -13.27 -22.09 -14.12
C SER A 155 -14.11 -22.98 -15.05
N ILE A 156 -13.50 -23.52 -16.11
CA ILE A 156 -14.22 -24.26 -17.16
C ILE A 156 -14.69 -25.63 -16.66
N ASN A 157 -13.77 -26.46 -16.18
CA ASN A 157 -14.08 -27.79 -15.65
C ASN A 157 -12.97 -28.32 -14.72
N ARG A 158 -13.20 -29.50 -14.13
CA ARG A 158 -12.25 -30.15 -13.21
C ARG A 158 -10.88 -30.43 -13.84
N SER A 159 -10.82 -30.89 -15.08
CA SER A 159 -9.55 -31.19 -15.74
C SER A 159 -8.68 -29.93 -15.87
N PHE A 160 -9.27 -28.80 -16.31
CA PHE A 160 -8.56 -27.53 -16.33
C PHE A 160 -8.14 -27.07 -14.93
N LEU A 161 -9.00 -27.24 -13.91
CA LEU A 161 -8.62 -26.95 -12.53
C LEU A 161 -7.37 -27.75 -12.11
N TYR A 162 -7.37 -29.07 -12.28
CA TYR A 162 -6.25 -29.92 -11.87
C TYR A 162 -4.97 -29.66 -12.67
N THR A 163 -5.07 -29.17 -13.91
CA THR A 163 -3.91 -28.83 -14.74
C THR A 163 -3.30 -27.48 -14.39
N PHE A 164 -4.14 -26.43 -14.28
CA PHE A 164 -3.66 -25.06 -14.14
C PHE A 164 -3.51 -24.60 -12.68
N ALA A 165 -4.33 -25.11 -11.75
CA ALA A 165 -4.27 -24.70 -10.35
C ALA A 165 -2.89 -24.97 -9.71
N PRO A 166 -2.24 -26.13 -9.90
CA PRO A 166 -0.90 -26.37 -9.37
C PRO A 166 0.18 -25.46 -9.97
N LYS A 167 -0.08 -24.79 -11.09
CA LYS A 167 0.92 -23.88 -11.70
C LYS A 167 0.81 -22.47 -11.13
N ILE A 168 -0.41 -22.05 -10.81
CA ILE A 168 -0.70 -20.72 -10.27
C ILE A 168 -0.60 -20.70 -8.75
N TYR A 169 -1.25 -21.66 -8.08
CA TYR A 169 -1.48 -21.63 -6.63
C TYR A 169 -0.49 -22.46 -5.83
N ASP A 170 0.56 -22.99 -6.47
CA ASP A 170 1.58 -23.80 -5.78
C ASP A 170 2.35 -23.02 -4.72
N THR A 171 2.64 -21.75 -4.97
CA THR A 171 3.14 -20.81 -3.96
C THR A 171 2.17 -19.64 -3.84
N LEU A 172 1.69 -19.39 -2.62
CA LEU A 172 0.97 -18.18 -2.26
C LEU A 172 1.91 -17.17 -1.62
N LYS A 173 1.80 -15.90 -2.01
CA LYS A 173 2.42 -14.79 -1.30
C LYS A 173 1.34 -13.88 -0.74
N LEU A 174 1.29 -13.73 0.57
CA LEU A 174 0.31 -12.93 1.28
C LEU A 174 1.03 -11.71 1.86
N THR A 175 0.53 -10.50 1.63
CA THR A 175 1.10 -9.29 2.22
C THR A 175 0.04 -8.56 3.03
N ILE A 176 0.32 -8.36 4.30
CA ILE A 176 -0.50 -7.60 5.24
C ILE A 176 0.24 -6.33 5.58
N VAL A 177 -0.46 -5.20 5.52
CA VAL A 177 0.06 -3.91 5.95
C VAL A 177 -0.87 -3.38 7.02
N LEU A 178 -0.33 -3.05 8.19
CA LEU A 178 -1.09 -2.53 9.31
C LEU A 178 -0.42 -1.30 9.93
N SER A 179 -1.23 -0.40 10.46
CA SER A 179 -0.75 0.82 11.11
C SER A 179 -1.69 1.26 12.23
N PRO A 180 -1.16 1.82 13.33
CA PRO A 180 -1.94 2.59 14.27
C PRO A 180 -2.61 3.80 13.60
N LEU A 181 -3.82 4.14 14.07
CA LEU A 181 -4.59 5.25 13.51
C LEU A 181 -4.09 6.65 13.90
N THR A 182 -3.09 6.75 14.77
CA THR A 182 -2.57 8.02 15.30
C THR A 182 -2.25 9.01 14.19
N LYS A 183 -1.47 8.58 13.19
CA LYS A 183 -1.03 9.42 12.07
C LYS A 183 -2.18 9.89 11.19
N MET A 184 -3.09 8.97 10.84
CA MET A 184 -4.27 9.27 10.03
C MET A 184 -5.22 10.24 10.76
N LYS A 185 -5.47 10.03 12.06
CA LYS A 185 -6.31 10.91 12.89
C LYS A 185 -5.76 12.34 12.92
N LEU A 186 -4.45 12.51 13.12
CA LEU A 186 -3.77 13.82 13.08
C LEU A 186 -3.89 14.49 11.70
N THR A 187 -3.70 13.72 10.63
CA THR A 187 -3.84 14.21 9.25
C THR A 187 -5.27 14.72 8.99
N ASP A 188 -6.27 13.91 9.34
CA ASP A 188 -7.67 14.23 9.12
C ASP A 188 -8.11 15.44 9.94
N GLU A 189 -7.72 15.50 11.21
CA GLU A 189 -7.99 16.67 12.06
C GLU A 189 -7.36 17.93 11.46
N CYS A 190 -6.10 17.85 11.03
CA CYS A 190 -5.41 18.97 10.40
C CYS A 190 -6.15 19.43 9.13
N PHE A 191 -6.53 18.50 8.26
CA PHE A 191 -7.27 18.79 7.03
C PHE A 191 -8.63 19.44 7.33
N LEU A 192 -9.42 18.85 8.22
CA LEU A 192 -10.74 19.39 8.59
C LEU A 192 -10.64 20.76 9.28
N LYS A 193 -9.55 21.01 10.01
CA LYS A 193 -9.32 22.29 10.69
C LYS A 193 -8.84 23.38 9.73
N LYS A 194 -7.94 23.05 8.80
CA LYS A 194 -7.16 24.04 8.03
C LYS A 194 -7.48 24.09 6.54
N GLY A 195 -8.10 23.05 5.99
CA GLY A 195 -8.37 22.87 4.57
C GLY A 195 -7.22 22.18 3.81
N PRO A 196 -7.40 21.92 2.51
CA PRO A 196 -6.35 21.41 1.63
C PRO A 196 -5.19 22.40 1.48
N ASP A 197 -4.03 21.87 1.12
CA ASP A 197 -2.83 22.67 0.90
C ASP A 197 -2.85 23.44 -0.44
N THR A 198 -3.56 22.91 -1.45
CA THR A 198 -3.64 23.50 -2.79
C THR A 198 -5.09 23.70 -3.22
N ILE A 199 -5.35 24.83 -3.91
CA ILE A 199 -6.65 25.13 -4.55
C ILE A 199 -6.68 24.61 -6.00
N ARG A 200 -5.51 24.30 -6.58
CA ARG A 200 -5.35 23.94 -7.99
C ARG A 200 -5.79 22.50 -8.28
N ASP A 201 -6.89 22.40 -8.99
CA ASP A 201 -7.19 21.43 -10.05
C ASP A 201 -7.71 20.02 -9.71
N LYS A 202 -7.77 19.61 -8.44
CA LYS A 202 -8.60 18.44 -8.05
C LYS A 202 -9.37 18.72 -6.78
N HIS A 203 -10.70 18.62 -6.85
CA HIS A 203 -11.53 18.60 -5.65
C HIS A 203 -11.15 17.37 -4.82
N TYR A 204 -10.48 17.61 -3.69
CA TYR A 204 -10.34 16.59 -2.67
C TYR A 204 -11.73 16.15 -2.25
N ASP A 205 -11.95 14.84 -2.13
CA ASP A 205 -13.16 14.30 -1.51
C ASP A 205 -13.13 14.57 -0.01
N SER A 206 -13.43 15.83 0.32
CA SER A 206 -13.37 16.38 1.67
C SER A 206 -14.40 15.72 2.59
N TYR A 207 -15.53 15.29 2.01
CA TYR A 207 -16.54 14.57 2.75
C TYR A 207 -16.09 13.15 3.09
N SER A 208 -15.42 12.44 2.17
CA SER A 208 -14.84 11.12 2.51
C SER A 208 -13.78 11.20 3.60
N ILE A 209 -12.98 12.27 3.64
CA ILE A 209 -12.04 12.52 4.75
C ILE A 209 -12.80 12.76 6.06
N TYR A 210 -13.88 13.54 6.05
CA TYR A 210 -14.72 13.72 7.23
C TYR A 210 -15.34 12.40 7.70
N LYS A 211 -15.88 11.60 6.77
CA LYS A 211 -16.46 10.29 7.05
C LYS A 211 -15.43 9.36 7.69
N ARG A 212 -14.22 9.28 7.09
CA ARG A 212 -13.07 8.55 7.63
C ARG A 212 -12.69 9.01 9.03
N HIS A 213 -12.66 10.32 9.26
CA HIS A 213 -12.36 10.90 10.57
C HIS A 213 -13.39 10.48 11.63
N GLN A 214 -14.68 10.39 11.28
CA GLN A 214 -15.73 9.93 12.19
C GLN A 214 -15.66 8.42 12.45
N GLU A 215 -15.45 7.61 11.41
CA GLU A 215 -15.37 6.15 11.52
C GLU A 215 -14.18 5.72 12.38
N SER A 216 -13.01 6.31 12.12
CA SER A 216 -11.75 5.97 12.80
C SER A 216 -11.73 6.28 14.30
N GLN A 217 -12.65 7.09 14.83
CA GLN A 217 -12.73 7.36 16.29
C GLN A 217 -13.02 6.10 17.11
N LYS A 218 -13.62 5.08 16.51
CA LYS A 218 -14.04 3.85 17.19
C LYS A 218 -13.00 2.74 17.14
N PHE A 219 -11.88 2.98 16.47
CA PHE A 219 -10.88 1.97 16.15
C PHE A 219 -9.49 2.47 16.54
N ASP A 220 -8.56 1.51 16.63
CA ASP A 220 -7.19 1.74 17.08
C ASP A 220 -6.20 1.57 15.92
N TYR A 221 -6.51 0.66 15.00
CA TYR A 221 -5.66 0.29 13.87
C TYR A 221 -6.42 0.35 12.55
N GLU A 222 -5.65 0.40 11.47
CA GLU A 222 -6.13 0.11 10.12
C GLU A 222 -5.25 -0.91 9.42
N PHE A 223 -5.89 -1.74 8.59
CA PHE A 223 -5.25 -2.54 7.58
C PHE A 223 -5.32 -1.82 6.24
N LEU A 224 -4.22 -1.86 5.49
CA LEU A 224 -4.05 -1.15 4.23
C LEU A 224 -3.89 -2.16 3.10
N ASP A 225 -4.85 -2.18 2.18
CA ASP A 225 -4.70 -2.96 0.95
C ASP A 225 -3.78 -2.18 0.01
N THR A 226 -2.68 -2.80 -0.41
CA THR A 226 -1.66 -2.14 -1.23
C THR A 226 -1.57 -2.71 -2.64
N SER A 227 -1.18 -1.88 -3.59
CA SER A 227 -0.76 -2.31 -4.92
C SER A 227 0.63 -1.75 -5.23
N ILE A 228 1.48 -2.58 -5.85
CA ILE A 228 2.78 -2.16 -6.36
C ILE A 228 2.63 -1.82 -7.83
N ILE A 229 3.07 -0.65 -8.20
CA ILE A 229 3.11 -0.21 -9.59
C ILE A 229 4.42 -0.72 -10.22
N THR A 230 4.31 -1.56 -11.25
CA THR A 230 5.43 -2.31 -11.84
C THR A 230 6.20 -1.55 -12.95
N ASP A 231 5.72 -0.42 -13.45
CA ASP A 231 6.24 0.21 -14.67
C ASP A 231 7.29 1.31 -14.45
N GLN A 232 8.15 1.19 -13.44
CA GLN A 232 9.19 2.20 -13.19
C GLN A 232 10.55 1.80 -13.79
N ASP A 233 10.90 2.44 -14.91
CA ASP A 233 12.19 2.31 -15.64
C ASP A 233 13.45 2.40 -14.81
N PHE A 234 13.38 3.04 -13.63
CA PHE A 234 14.56 3.30 -12.81
C PHE A 234 15.37 2.02 -12.53
N PHE A 235 14.70 0.88 -12.34
CA PHE A 235 15.36 -0.40 -12.12
C PHE A 235 15.54 -1.24 -13.38
N GLU A 236 14.91 -0.87 -14.51
CA GLU A 236 15.13 -1.53 -15.80
C GLU A 236 16.45 -1.09 -16.46
N GLU A 237 16.86 0.18 -16.30
CA GLU A 237 18.17 0.67 -16.75
C GLU A 237 19.34 0.11 -15.91
N ILE A 238 19.06 -0.32 -14.68
CA ILE A 238 19.99 -1.09 -13.83
C ILE A 238 20.06 -2.52 -14.41
N HIS A 239 20.82 -2.66 -15.51
CA HIS A 239 21.11 -3.87 -16.28
C HIS A 239 20.51 -5.17 -15.71
N LEU A 240 19.63 -5.83 -16.49
CA LEU A 240 19.09 -7.18 -16.25
C LEU A 240 20.14 -8.25 -15.84
N ASP A 241 21.41 -8.05 -16.20
CA ASP A 241 22.52 -8.93 -15.80
C ASP A 241 23.05 -8.68 -14.37
N ALA A 242 22.70 -7.55 -13.74
CA ALA A 242 22.96 -7.24 -12.33
C ALA A 242 21.87 -7.85 -11.43
N ILE A 243 20.61 -7.87 -11.88
CA ILE A 243 19.52 -8.56 -11.15
C ILE A 243 19.82 -10.06 -11.01
N LYS A 244 20.47 -10.68 -12.00
CA LYS A 244 20.99 -12.06 -11.92
C LYS A 244 22.17 -12.25 -10.95
N ARG A 245 22.78 -11.17 -10.46
CA ARG A 245 23.95 -11.20 -9.56
C ARG A 245 23.62 -10.98 -8.09
N HIS A 246 22.39 -10.65 -7.71
CA HIS A 246 21.99 -10.56 -6.30
C HIS A 246 21.94 -11.97 -5.70
N LYS A 247 23.11 -12.45 -5.30
CA LYS A 247 23.31 -13.69 -4.57
C LYS A 247 23.27 -13.35 -3.09
N HIS A 248 22.47 -14.07 -2.32
CA HIS A 248 22.73 -14.20 -0.88
C HIS A 248 24.18 -14.65 -0.72
N PHE A 249 24.99 -13.88 -0.02
CA PHE A 249 26.43 -14.11 0.07
C PHE A 249 26.68 -15.51 0.64
N GLY A 250 27.47 -16.34 -0.06
CA GLY A 250 27.94 -17.63 0.47
C GLY A 250 26.95 -18.81 0.46
N LEU A 251 25.68 -18.64 0.10
CA LEU A 251 24.72 -19.76 0.08
C LEU A 251 24.33 -20.20 -1.34
N PHE A 252 24.99 -21.27 -1.78
CA PHE A 252 24.56 -22.28 -2.76
C PHE A 252 24.46 -21.87 -4.25
N LYS A 253 25.11 -22.65 -5.12
CA LYS A 253 24.86 -22.65 -6.56
C LYS A 253 23.41 -23.11 -6.78
N SER A 254 22.60 -22.29 -7.45
CA SER A 254 21.14 -22.42 -7.59
C SER A 254 20.67 -23.67 -8.32
N GLU A 255 21.55 -24.38 -9.02
CA GLU A 255 21.16 -25.50 -9.91
C GLU A 255 20.87 -26.80 -9.16
N ASP A 256 21.35 -26.97 -7.92
CA ASP A 256 21.33 -28.29 -7.22
C ASP A 256 20.23 -28.48 -6.16
N ARG A 257 19.27 -27.56 -5.99
CA ARG A 257 18.35 -27.60 -4.81
C ARG A 257 16.84 -27.55 -5.06
N GLY A 258 16.36 -27.76 -6.28
CA GLY A 258 14.91 -27.80 -6.53
C GLY A 258 14.19 -26.52 -6.09
N GLU A 259 14.86 -25.36 -6.21
CA GLU A 259 14.20 -24.07 -6.03
C GLU A 259 13.09 -23.95 -7.07
N ARG A 260 11.88 -23.58 -6.63
CA ARG A 260 10.75 -23.44 -7.54
C ARG A 260 10.94 -22.22 -8.42
N SER A 261 10.65 -22.38 -9.70
CA SER A 261 10.78 -21.34 -10.72
C SER A 261 9.48 -20.57 -10.97
N ASN A 262 8.34 -21.01 -10.41
CA ASN A 262 7.06 -20.31 -10.58
C ASN A 262 7.06 -18.97 -9.85
N HIS A 263 6.38 -17.98 -10.42
CA HIS A 263 6.08 -16.73 -9.74
C HIS A 263 4.94 -16.98 -8.72
N PRO A 264 5.11 -16.65 -7.42
CA PRO A 264 4.05 -16.73 -6.42
C PRO A 264 2.79 -15.98 -6.83
N PHE A 265 1.63 -16.52 -6.47
CA PHE A 265 0.36 -15.80 -6.59
C PHE A 265 0.23 -14.83 -5.41
N GLU A 266 0.37 -13.53 -5.67
CA GLU A 266 0.41 -12.49 -4.63
C GLU A 266 -0.99 -11.96 -4.29
N ILE A 267 -1.32 -11.92 -2.99
CA ILE A 267 -2.56 -11.34 -2.46
C ILE A 267 -2.21 -10.29 -1.40
N ARG A 268 -2.67 -9.05 -1.63
CA ARG A 268 -2.41 -7.90 -0.75
C ARG A 268 -3.67 -7.33 -0.08
N SER A 269 -4.84 -7.94 -0.32
CA SER A 269 -6.10 -7.49 0.29
C SER A 269 -6.43 -8.33 1.52
N LEU A 270 -6.66 -7.68 2.67
CA LEU A 270 -6.97 -8.37 3.92
C LEU A 270 -8.18 -9.28 3.76
N LYS A 271 -9.25 -8.79 3.14
CA LYS A 271 -10.47 -9.55 2.89
C LYS A 271 -10.21 -10.85 2.13
N ASN A 272 -9.36 -10.80 1.10
CA ASN A 272 -9.00 -11.97 0.31
C ASN A 272 -8.10 -12.93 1.09
N ILE A 273 -7.18 -12.41 1.90
CA ILE A 273 -6.35 -13.21 2.80
C ILE A 273 -7.25 -13.97 3.80
N GLN A 274 -8.16 -13.27 4.48
CA GLN A 274 -9.12 -13.89 5.40
C GLN A 274 -10.00 -14.93 4.71
N PHE A 275 -10.41 -14.67 3.46
CA PHE A 275 -11.15 -15.64 2.66
C PHE A 275 -10.34 -16.92 2.42
N ILE A 276 -9.05 -16.80 2.06
CA ILE A 276 -8.15 -17.94 1.86
C ILE A 276 -7.94 -18.72 3.15
N LEU A 277 -7.65 -18.02 4.26
CA LEU A 277 -7.47 -18.65 5.57
C LEU A 277 -8.71 -19.49 5.94
N LYS A 278 -9.89 -18.90 5.88
CA LYS A 278 -11.14 -19.53 6.32
C LYS A 278 -11.65 -20.61 5.37
N ASN A 279 -11.71 -20.32 4.07
CA ASN A 279 -12.42 -21.16 3.11
C ASN A 279 -11.49 -22.15 2.38
N ILE A 280 -10.17 -21.93 2.43
CA ILE A 280 -9.18 -22.80 1.78
C ILE A 280 -8.32 -23.52 2.82
N LEU A 281 -7.63 -22.80 3.71
CA LEU A 281 -6.67 -23.42 4.62
C LEU A 281 -7.33 -24.12 5.81
N GLN A 282 -8.34 -23.52 6.42
CA GLN A 282 -9.07 -24.14 7.54
C GLN A 282 -10.12 -25.16 7.07
N ASN A 283 -10.64 -25.01 5.85
CA ASN A 283 -11.64 -25.93 5.31
C ASN A 283 -11.03 -27.30 4.95
N PRO A 284 -11.43 -28.40 5.61
CA PRO A 284 -10.90 -29.74 5.30
C PRO A 284 -11.31 -30.23 3.89
N ASN A 285 -12.44 -29.73 3.36
CA ASN A 285 -12.97 -30.12 2.06
C ASN A 285 -12.44 -29.28 0.89
N SER A 286 -11.52 -28.34 1.15
CA SER A 286 -10.97 -27.49 0.10
C SER A 286 -10.06 -28.29 -0.84
N ILE A 287 -10.46 -28.41 -2.10
CA ILE A 287 -9.62 -29.01 -3.15
C ILE A 287 -8.38 -28.13 -3.39
N MET A 288 -8.54 -26.81 -3.35
CA MET A 288 -7.45 -25.84 -3.58
C MET A 288 -6.28 -26.03 -2.62
N LYS A 289 -6.55 -26.45 -1.37
CA LYS A 289 -5.53 -26.73 -0.36
C LYS A 289 -4.48 -27.71 -0.87
N LYS A 290 -4.86 -28.72 -1.66
CA LYS A 290 -3.95 -29.76 -2.17
C LYS A 290 -2.91 -29.23 -3.16
N PHE A 291 -3.23 -28.12 -3.83
CA PHE A 291 -2.35 -27.49 -4.82
C PHE A 291 -1.35 -26.54 -4.18
N ILE A 292 -1.67 -25.97 -3.02
CA ILE A 292 -0.77 -25.08 -2.28
C ILE A 292 0.30 -25.94 -1.62
N LYS A 293 1.56 -25.62 -1.87
CA LYS A 293 2.69 -26.30 -1.23
C LYS A 293 3.59 -25.34 -0.46
N GLU A 294 3.49 -24.05 -0.72
CA GLU A 294 4.27 -23.01 -0.05
C GLU A 294 3.39 -21.77 0.21
N ILE A 295 3.50 -21.19 1.41
CA ILE A 295 2.88 -19.91 1.77
C ILE A 295 3.95 -18.98 2.33
N LEU A 296 4.19 -17.87 1.63
CA LEU A 296 5.05 -16.79 2.06
C LEU A 296 4.15 -15.68 2.59
N LEU A 297 4.24 -15.36 3.87
CA LEU A 297 3.50 -14.25 4.47
C LEU A 297 4.45 -13.12 4.81
N ASP A 298 4.11 -11.91 4.41
CA ASP A 298 4.82 -10.69 4.74
C ASP A 298 3.87 -9.78 5.54
N ILE A 299 4.29 -9.36 6.74
CA ILE A 299 3.53 -8.44 7.61
C ILE A 299 4.35 -7.16 7.78
N CYS A 300 3.85 -6.03 7.29
CA CYS A 300 4.45 -4.71 7.49
C CYS A 300 3.70 -3.95 8.58
N VAL A 301 4.40 -3.54 9.64
CA VAL A 301 3.87 -2.70 10.72
C VAL A 301 4.52 -1.32 10.63
N PHE A 302 3.73 -0.31 10.24
CA PHE A 302 4.25 1.03 9.95
C PHE A 302 4.72 1.81 11.18
N ASP A 303 4.14 1.52 12.35
CA ASP A 303 4.49 2.17 13.62
C ASP A 303 3.98 1.32 14.78
N GLY A 304 4.55 1.51 15.97
CA GLY A 304 4.12 0.86 17.21
C GLY A 304 4.26 -0.67 17.19
N PHE A 305 5.33 -1.17 16.56
CA PHE A 305 5.60 -2.60 16.49
C PHE A 305 5.67 -3.26 17.87
N ASP A 306 6.48 -2.74 18.80
CA ASP A 306 6.60 -3.21 20.19
C ASP A 306 5.25 -3.26 20.89
N LYS A 307 4.44 -2.20 20.70
CA LYS A 307 3.11 -2.12 21.30
C LYS A 307 2.20 -3.25 20.80
N LEU A 308 2.31 -3.60 19.52
CA LEU A 308 1.55 -4.71 18.93
C LEU A 308 2.05 -6.07 19.41
N MET A 309 3.38 -6.24 19.50
CA MET A 309 4.02 -7.49 19.91
C MET A 309 3.75 -7.83 21.38
N THR A 310 3.85 -6.82 22.26
CA THR A 310 3.69 -6.94 23.72
C THR A 310 2.26 -6.76 24.21
N PHE A 311 1.28 -6.64 23.31
CA PHE A 311 -0.11 -6.42 23.71
C PHE A 311 -0.68 -7.63 24.46
N GLU A 312 -0.81 -7.50 25.77
CA GLU A 312 -1.48 -8.48 26.63
C GLU A 312 -2.98 -8.18 26.74
N GLN A 313 -3.81 -9.17 26.43
CA GLN A 313 -5.25 -9.03 26.49
C GLN A 313 -5.75 -9.37 27.91
N ASN A 314 -6.03 -8.34 28.70
CA ASN A 314 -6.69 -8.48 30.00
C ASN A 314 -8.18 -8.86 29.82
N SER A 315 -8.47 -10.12 29.51
CA SER A 315 -9.85 -10.62 29.43
C SER A 315 -10.40 -10.96 30.82
N LEU A 316 -10.88 -9.93 31.53
CA LEU A 316 -11.76 -10.09 32.69
C LEU A 316 -13.17 -10.45 32.22
N VAL A 317 -13.36 -11.64 31.64
CA VAL A 317 -14.70 -12.15 31.31
C VAL A 317 -14.83 -13.60 31.77
N ASN A 318 -15.62 -13.80 32.83
CA ASN A 318 -16.17 -15.08 33.31
C ASN A 318 -15.21 -16.09 33.98
N GLY A 319 -14.37 -15.65 34.93
CA GLY A 319 -13.83 -16.53 35.99
C GLY A 319 -12.92 -17.68 35.55
N SER A 320 -12.60 -17.78 34.26
CA SER A 320 -11.55 -18.62 33.72
C SER A 320 -10.45 -17.70 33.21
N THR A 321 -9.39 -17.56 33.99
CA THR A 321 -8.13 -16.93 33.57
C THR A 321 -7.44 -17.83 32.54
N ARG A 322 -7.95 -17.86 31.31
CA ARG A 322 -7.09 -18.07 30.15
C ARG A 322 -6.79 -16.69 29.62
N GLY A 323 -5.76 -16.05 30.20
CA GLY A 323 -5.19 -14.84 29.62
C GLY A 323 -4.86 -15.13 28.16
N GLN A 324 -5.33 -14.28 27.25
CA GLN A 324 -4.89 -14.37 25.87
C GLN A 324 -3.46 -13.84 25.84
N GLU A 325 -2.56 -14.73 25.45
CA GLU A 325 -1.11 -14.51 25.37
C GLU A 325 -0.80 -13.38 24.38
N SER A 326 0.26 -12.63 24.65
CA SER A 326 0.78 -11.64 23.71
C SER A 326 1.28 -12.31 22.43
N LEU A 327 1.54 -11.54 21.37
CA LEU A 327 2.04 -12.10 20.11
C LEU A 327 3.46 -12.68 20.30
N ASP A 328 4.27 -12.01 21.12
CA ASP A 328 5.60 -12.50 21.53
C ASP A 328 5.50 -13.81 22.28
N GLU A 329 4.63 -13.89 23.29
CA GLU A 329 4.40 -15.13 24.05
C GLU A 329 3.91 -16.25 23.13
N LEU A 330 3.06 -15.96 22.16
CA LEU A 330 2.59 -16.94 21.19
C LEU A 330 3.75 -17.47 20.33
N ILE A 331 4.63 -16.59 19.86
CA ILE A 331 5.80 -16.94 19.06
C ILE A 331 6.78 -17.77 19.90
N ASP A 332 7.06 -17.38 21.14
CA ASP A 332 7.92 -18.11 22.06
C ASP A 332 7.35 -19.51 22.33
N GLN A 333 6.04 -19.62 22.54
CA GLN A 333 5.38 -20.91 22.66
C GLN A 333 5.47 -21.76 21.38
N GLN A 334 5.52 -21.16 20.19
CA GLN A 334 5.75 -21.94 18.97
C GLN A 334 7.12 -22.57 18.97
N ILE A 335 8.13 -21.83 19.45
CA ILE A 335 9.51 -22.33 19.58
C ILE A 335 9.54 -23.50 20.57
N GLU A 336 8.86 -23.36 21.71
CA GLU A 336 8.84 -24.42 22.74
C GLU A 336 8.05 -25.66 22.32
N LYS A 337 6.92 -25.50 21.63
CA LYS A 337 5.99 -26.59 21.32
C LYS A 337 6.33 -27.33 20.03
N ASN A 338 7.01 -26.71 19.08
CA ASN A 338 7.21 -27.26 17.74
C ASN A 338 8.68 -27.25 17.32
N GLU A 339 9.35 -28.39 17.45
CA GLU A 339 10.77 -28.58 17.04
C GLU A 339 11.02 -28.25 15.56
N LEU A 340 9.98 -28.22 14.72
CA LEU A 340 10.11 -27.92 13.30
C LEU A 340 10.05 -26.42 12.99
N VAL A 341 9.58 -25.58 13.92
CA VAL A 341 9.49 -24.12 13.70
C VAL A 341 10.81 -23.47 14.07
N SER A 342 11.38 -22.66 13.16
CA SER A 342 12.52 -21.79 13.48
C SER A 342 12.07 -20.34 13.51
N VAL A 343 12.47 -19.63 14.56
CA VAL A 343 12.26 -18.19 14.70
C VAL A 343 13.62 -17.51 14.71
N MET A 344 13.75 -16.46 13.89
CA MET A 344 14.95 -15.65 13.77
C MET A 344 14.55 -14.20 13.90
N THR A 345 15.23 -13.47 14.76
CA THR A 345 15.04 -12.03 14.93
C THR A 345 16.27 -11.29 14.43
N ASP A 346 16.05 -10.08 13.96
CA ASP A 346 17.10 -9.18 13.50
C ASP A 346 16.73 -7.72 13.75
N GLN A 347 17.64 -7.00 14.39
CA GLN A 347 17.58 -5.56 14.53
C GLN A 347 18.46 -4.98 13.44
N ASN A 348 17.81 -4.43 12.42
CA ASN A 348 18.50 -4.07 11.20
C ASN A 348 19.19 -2.71 11.27
N GLU A 349 20.08 -2.49 10.31
CA GLU A 349 20.58 -1.14 10.03
C GLU A 349 19.41 -0.19 9.71
N TYR A 350 19.66 1.11 9.88
CA TYR A 350 18.65 2.14 9.67
C TYR A 350 18.06 2.08 8.27
N LEU A 351 16.72 2.09 8.20
CA LEU A 351 16.01 2.31 6.95
C LEU A 351 15.85 3.81 6.69
N HIS A 352 16.65 4.35 5.78
CA HIS A 352 16.54 5.74 5.38
C HIS A 352 15.28 5.99 4.53
N VAL A 353 14.45 6.93 4.96
CA VAL A 353 13.20 7.32 4.30
C VAL A 353 13.13 8.83 4.11
N THR A 354 12.31 9.27 3.15
CA THR A 354 12.01 10.70 2.96
C THR A 354 10.63 11.06 3.56
N PRO A 355 10.56 11.87 4.64
CA PRO A 355 9.30 12.23 5.30
C PRO A 355 8.63 13.47 4.66
N LEU A 356 8.25 13.35 3.39
CA LEU A 356 7.60 14.45 2.66
C LEU A 356 6.26 14.84 3.31
N ASP A 357 6.10 16.14 3.62
CA ASP A 357 4.90 16.74 4.24
C ASP A 357 4.40 16.06 5.54
N ASP A 358 5.27 15.33 6.24
CA ASP A 358 4.96 14.55 7.46
C ASP A 358 4.90 15.39 8.74
N ASN A 359 4.22 16.54 8.67
CA ASN A 359 3.97 17.43 9.80
C ASN A 359 2.52 17.93 9.77
N PHE A 360 1.73 17.54 10.76
CA PHE A 360 0.28 17.80 10.80
C PHE A 360 -0.07 19.03 11.65
N ASP A 361 0.85 19.49 12.50
CA ASP A 361 0.71 20.76 13.21
C ASP A 361 0.91 21.98 12.32
N ARG A 362 1.61 21.80 11.19
CA ARG A 362 1.92 22.84 10.21
C ARG A 362 0.65 23.49 9.66
N VAL A 363 0.62 24.81 9.65
CA VAL A 363 -0.39 25.56 8.89
C VAL A 363 0.17 25.77 7.48
N ARG A 364 0.05 24.76 6.63
CA ARG A 364 0.83 24.67 5.38
C ARG A 364 0.64 25.84 4.42
N TRP A 365 -0.50 26.54 4.47
CA TRP A 365 -0.77 27.76 3.70
C TRP A 365 -0.19 29.06 4.31
N LYS A 366 0.22 29.05 5.59
CA LYS A 366 0.94 30.16 6.24
C LYS A 366 2.45 30.09 6.07
N ASP A 367 2.94 28.95 5.60
CA ASP A 367 4.37 28.79 5.42
C ASP A 367 4.86 29.69 4.28
N PRO A 368 6.05 30.30 4.44
CA PRO A 368 6.63 31.17 3.43
C PRO A 368 6.62 30.42 2.11
N LEU A 369 5.97 31.04 1.13
CA LEU A 369 5.22 30.37 0.11
C LEU A 369 6.13 29.75 -0.95
N GLU A 370 6.27 28.42 -0.90
CA GLU A 370 6.36 27.64 -2.13
C GLU A 370 5.06 26.83 -2.27
N ASP A 371 4.36 27.08 -3.38
CA ASP A 371 3.32 26.18 -3.91
C ASP A 371 3.87 24.73 -3.90
N LYS A 372 3.01 23.71 -3.77
CA LYS A 372 3.49 22.32 -3.80
C LYS A 372 4.29 22.05 -5.09
N ALA A 373 3.97 22.78 -6.16
CA ALA A 373 4.69 22.74 -7.43
C ALA A 373 6.20 23.03 -7.34
N PRO A 374 6.67 24.20 -6.86
CA PRO A 374 8.09 24.47 -6.65
C PRO A 374 8.72 23.56 -5.58
N ARG A 375 8.03 23.35 -4.44
CA ARG A 375 8.51 22.51 -3.34
C ARG A 375 8.88 21.11 -3.82
N PHE A 376 7.93 20.44 -4.47
CA PHE A 376 8.16 19.11 -5.01
C PHE A 376 8.73 19.12 -6.42
N GLY A 377 8.90 20.28 -7.05
CA GLY A 377 9.33 20.39 -8.46
C GLY A 377 10.67 19.72 -8.71
N ARG A 378 11.58 19.81 -7.73
CA ARG A 378 12.87 19.10 -7.77
C ARG A 378 12.71 17.60 -7.57
N VAL A 379 11.94 17.19 -6.56
CA VAL A 379 11.61 15.78 -6.31
C VAL A 379 11.00 15.14 -7.57
N LEU A 380 10.08 15.85 -8.23
CA LEU A 380 9.42 15.46 -9.48
C LEU A 380 10.36 15.39 -10.68
N ASN A 381 11.30 16.33 -10.80
CA ASN A 381 12.32 16.29 -11.84
C ASN A 381 13.33 15.15 -11.61
N ASN A 382 13.52 14.76 -10.35
CA ASN A 382 14.44 13.71 -9.98
C ASN A 382 13.81 12.32 -10.14
N ILE A 383 12.50 12.15 -10.00
CA ILE A 383 11.85 10.86 -10.23
C ILE A 383 11.91 10.47 -11.72
N GLN A 384 12.58 9.36 -12.04
CA GLN A 384 12.62 8.78 -13.38
C GLN A 384 11.68 7.59 -13.46
N THR A 385 10.60 7.70 -14.23
CA THR A 385 9.65 6.60 -14.44
C THR A 385 9.05 6.67 -15.84
N LYS A 386 8.46 5.57 -16.34
CA LYS A 386 7.62 5.58 -17.55
C LYS A 386 6.33 6.40 -17.38
N PHE A 387 5.96 6.73 -16.14
CA PHE A 387 4.74 7.50 -15.90
C PHE A 387 4.84 8.87 -16.54
N THR A 388 3.72 9.32 -17.08
CA THR A 388 3.53 10.72 -17.39
C THR A 388 3.86 11.50 -16.11
N ARG A 389 4.69 12.55 -16.25
CA ARG A 389 5.03 13.48 -15.17
C ARG A 389 3.81 13.89 -14.34
N GLU A 390 2.64 13.98 -14.98
CA GLU A 390 1.33 14.25 -14.39
C GLU A 390 0.88 13.23 -13.32
N SER A 391 1.18 11.93 -13.47
CA SER A 391 0.82 10.89 -12.49
C SER A 391 1.65 11.03 -11.22
N ILE A 392 2.97 11.22 -11.37
CA ILE A 392 3.88 11.41 -10.23
C ILE A 392 3.54 12.72 -9.51
N ILE A 393 3.28 13.80 -10.28
CA ILE A 393 2.74 15.05 -9.76
C ILE A 393 1.49 14.76 -8.95
N SER A 394 0.51 14.05 -9.51
CA SER A 394 -0.72 13.72 -8.81
C SER A 394 -0.42 13.02 -7.47
N ASP A 395 0.43 12.00 -7.48
CA ASP A 395 0.75 11.22 -6.28
C ASP A 395 1.41 12.03 -5.16
N ILE A 396 2.40 12.85 -5.51
CA ILE A 396 3.10 13.69 -4.53
C ILE A 396 2.16 14.77 -3.98
N TYR A 397 1.30 15.35 -4.81
CA TYR A 397 0.35 16.36 -4.36
C TYR A 397 -0.73 15.77 -3.44
N HIS A 398 -1.03 14.48 -3.59
CA HIS A 398 -1.97 13.73 -2.77
C HIS A 398 -1.35 13.08 -1.51
N ILE A 399 -0.03 13.25 -1.26
CA ILE A 399 0.60 12.85 0.02
C ILE A 399 -0.22 13.33 1.20
N PHE A 400 -0.49 14.63 1.24
CA PHE A 400 -1.53 15.18 2.10
C PHE A 400 -2.80 15.47 1.30
N PRO A 401 -3.98 15.03 1.77
CA PRO A 401 -4.27 14.27 3.01
C PRO A 401 -4.46 12.76 2.78
N GLN A 402 -4.19 12.23 1.58
CA GLN A 402 -4.60 10.86 1.21
C GLN A 402 -3.52 9.81 1.50
N ASN A 403 -2.26 10.06 1.12
CA ASN A 403 -1.14 9.13 1.33
C ASN A 403 -0.34 9.47 2.59
N VAL A 404 -1.02 9.41 3.74
CA VAL A 404 -0.49 9.75 5.07
C VAL A 404 0.79 8.98 5.45
N TYR A 405 0.95 7.78 4.91
CA TYR A 405 2.04 6.86 5.25
C TYR A 405 3.20 6.89 4.24
N PHE A 406 3.38 8.00 3.52
CA PHE A 406 4.33 8.06 2.41
C PHE A 406 5.73 7.55 2.76
N LYS A 407 6.24 7.89 3.95
CA LYS A 407 7.58 7.46 4.34
C LYS A 407 7.66 5.96 4.63
N GLU A 408 6.63 5.44 5.29
CA GLU A 408 6.51 4.05 5.73
C GLU A 408 6.25 3.09 4.56
N LEU A 409 5.67 3.57 3.45
CA LEU A 409 5.42 2.78 2.24
C LEU A 409 6.69 2.14 1.65
N LEU A 410 7.88 2.67 1.95
CA LEU A 410 9.14 2.04 1.53
C LEU A 410 9.23 0.60 2.07
N SER A 411 8.80 0.34 3.31
CA SER A 411 8.82 -1.00 3.91
C SER A 411 8.06 -2.03 3.08
N VAL A 412 6.91 -1.64 2.52
CA VAL A 412 6.09 -2.50 1.64
C VAL A 412 6.80 -2.73 0.30
N TYR A 413 7.46 -1.69 -0.22
CA TYR A 413 8.24 -1.80 -1.45
C TYR A 413 9.42 -2.74 -1.28
N LEU A 414 10.12 -2.72 -0.13
CA LEU A 414 11.24 -3.62 0.15
C LEU A 414 10.86 -5.09 0.06
N LEU A 415 9.61 -5.44 0.41
CA LEU A 415 9.10 -6.81 0.35
C LEU A 415 8.45 -7.15 -0.99
N SER A 416 8.39 -6.21 -1.94
CA SER A 416 7.85 -6.46 -3.28
C SER A 416 8.84 -7.23 -4.15
N ASP A 417 8.34 -7.96 -5.15
CA ASP A 417 9.21 -8.69 -6.10
C ASP A 417 10.14 -7.77 -6.89
N GLN A 418 9.79 -6.48 -7.01
CA GLN A 418 10.60 -5.45 -7.67
C GLN A 418 11.87 -5.12 -6.87
N SER A 419 11.79 -5.10 -5.54
CA SER A 419 12.94 -4.78 -4.67
C SER A 419 13.63 -6.03 -4.14
N TYR A 420 12.87 -7.10 -3.87
CA TYR A 420 13.36 -8.30 -3.22
C TYR A 420 12.69 -9.51 -3.86
N SER A 421 13.40 -10.09 -4.84
CA SER A 421 12.83 -11.11 -5.69
C SER A 421 12.23 -12.28 -4.91
N ASN A 422 11.20 -12.90 -5.49
CA ASN A 422 10.55 -14.07 -4.93
C ASN A 422 11.53 -15.22 -4.67
N ILE A 423 12.62 -15.32 -5.45
CA ILE A 423 13.70 -16.29 -5.22
C ILE A 423 14.43 -16.00 -3.90
N LEU A 424 14.80 -14.74 -3.66
CA LEU A 424 15.45 -14.34 -2.41
C LEU A 424 14.52 -14.54 -1.21
N ARG A 425 13.23 -14.21 -1.37
CA ARG A 425 12.20 -14.40 -0.34
C ARG A 425 11.97 -15.87 0.02
N ARG A 426 11.97 -16.77 -0.96
CA ARG A 426 11.93 -18.23 -0.75
C ARG A 426 13.19 -18.75 -0.07
N ARG A 427 14.36 -18.16 -0.32
CA ARG A 427 15.57 -18.61 0.38
C ARG A 427 15.52 -18.32 1.88
N LEU A 428 14.83 -17.26 2.29
CA LEU A 428 14.60 -16.97 3.71
C LEU A 428 13.87 -18.13 4.41
N SER A 429 12.94 -18.83 3.74
CA SER A 429 12.20 -19.96 4.34
C SER A 429 13.10 -21.12 4.76
N LYS A 430 14.29 -21.21 4.15
CA LYS A 430 15.26 -22.29 4.35
C LYS A 430 16.28 -22.00 5.44
N PHE A 431 16.30 -20.78 5.98
CA PHE A 431 17.26 -20.40 7.00
C PHE A 431 16.92 -21.02 8.35
N LYS A 432 17.99 -21.41 9.05
CA LYS A 432 17.94 -22.04 10.38
C LYS A 432 18.74 -21.27 11.43
N ASN A 433 19.53 -20.28 11.02
CA ASN A 433 20.36 -19.50 11.92
C ASN A 433 20.17 -18.00 11.65
N SER A 434 20.30 -17.20 12.70
CA SER A 434 20.10 -15.75 12.65
C SER A 434 21.16 -15.05 11.78
N MET A 435 22.41 -15.53 11.74
CA MET A 435 23.48 -14.91 10.95
C MET A 435 23.20 -14.94 9.44
N ASP A 436 22.67 -16.04 8.92
CA ASP A 436 22.27 -16.16 7.52
C ASP A 436 21.13 -15.17 7.22
N PHE A 437 20.15 -15.07 8.13
CA PHE A 437 19.05 -14.12 8.00
C PHE A 437 19.53 -12.67 8.01
N GLN A 438 20.39 -12.29 8.95
CA GLN A 438 21.00 -10.96 9.06
C GLN A 438 21.71 -10.53 7.76
N ASN A 439 22.39 -11.45 7.08
CA ASN A 439 23.13 -11.12 5.86
C ASN A 439 22.28 -11.02 4.60
N ALA A 440 21.03 -11.46 4.67
CA ALA A 440 20.17 -11.73 3.53
C ALA A 440 18.79 -11.07 3.64
N ASN A 441 18.48 -10.40 4.76
CA ASN A 441 17.18 -9.78 4.96
C ASN A 441 16.93 -8.66 3.93
N PRO A 442 15.66 -8.26 3.72
CA PRO A 442 15.30 -7.27 2.71
C PRO A 442 15.84 -5.85 2.97
N VAL A 443 16.08 -5.46 4.22
CA VAL A 443 16.60 -4.12 4.57
C VAL A 443 18.07 -4.01 4.18
N ILE A 444 18.89 -5.00 4.55
CA ILE A 444 20.30 -5.07 4.15
C ILE A 444 20.43 -5.21 2.64
N HIS A 445 19.54 -5.98 2.00
CA HIS A 445 19.49 -6.07 0.54
C HIS A 445 19.23 -4.69 -0.09
N TRP A 446 18.27 -3.93 0.44
CA TRP A 446 17.98 -2.58 -0.03
C TRP A 446 19.17 -1.64 0.15
N PHE A 447 19.80 -1.65 1.33
CA PHE A 447 20.99 -0.84 1.59
C PHE A 447 22.11 -1.13 0.59
N ARG A 448 22.41 -2.41 0.35
CA ARG A 448 23.39 -2.82 -0.67
C ARG A 448 22.99 -2.37 -2.06
N THR A 449 21.71 -2.46 -2.40
CA THR A 449 21.17 -1.98 -3.67
C THR A 449 21.37 -0.47 -3.84
N LEU A 450 21.17 0.32 -2.78
CA LEU A 450 21.44 1.75 -2.79
C LEU A 450 22.95 2.01 -2.99
N VAL A 451 23.82 1.35 -2.23
CA VAL A 451 25.29 1.49 -2.36
C VAL A 451 25.77 1.12 -3.76
N ASP A 452 25.32 0.00 -4.32
CA ASP A 452 25.77 -0.49 -5.62
C ASP A 452 25.35 0.43 -6.79
N ASN A 453 24.21 1.11 -6.65
CA ASN A 453 23.65 1.98 -7.70
C ASN A 453 23.99 3.47 -7.52
N CYS A 454 24.27 3.89 -6.28
CA CYS A 454 24.58 5.28 -5.98
C CYS A 454 26.08 5.53 -5.77
N SER A 455 26.93 4.50 -5.74
CA SER A 455 28.38 4.71 -5.68
C SER A 455 28.96 4.85 -7.07
N ASP A 456 29.63 5.97 -7.36
CA ASP A 456 30.40 6.11 -8.59
C ASP A 456 31.55 5.09 -8.57
N ARG A 457 31.59 4.22 -9.58
CA ARG A 457 32.58 3.12 -9.65
C ARG A 457 34.02 3.59 -9.84
N ILE A 458 34.22 4.81 -10.34
CA ILE A 458 35.52 5.40 -10.65
C ILE A 458 36.00 6.22 -9.46
N THR A 459 35.15 7.09 -8.90
CA THR A 459 35.55 8.00 -7.81
C THR A 459 35.33 7.39 -6.42
N ASN A 460 34.50 6.35 -6.32
CA ASN A 460 34.01 5.77 -5.05
C ASN A 460 33.29 6.82 -4.17
N GLU A 461 32.82 7.91 -4.77
CA GLU A 461 31.96 8.89 -4.11
C GLU A 461 30.51 8.40 -4.13
N PHE A 462 29.80 8.63 -3.01
CA PHE A 462 28.42 8.22 -2.85
C PHE A 462 27.48 9.35 -3.34
N ASP A 463 26.71 9.08 -4.39
CA ASP A 463 25.67 9.93 -4.95
C ASP A 463 24.44 9.94 -4.02
N VAL A 464 24.48 10.83 -3.03
CA VAL A 464 23.36 11.05 -2.10
C VAL A 464 22.09 11.47 -2.85
N ALA A 465 22.20 12.21 -3.96
CA ALA A 465 21.05 12.64 -4.75
C ALA A 465 20.38 11.45 -5.47
N GLY A 466 21.19 10.54 -6.03
CA GLY A 466 20.75 9.25 -6.56
C GLY A 466 20.06 8.39 -5.50
N CYS A 467 20.62 8.33 -4.29
CA CYS A 467 20.04 7.60 -3.16
C CYS A 467 18.67 8.17 -2.75
N PHE A 468 18.59 9.49 -2.58
CA PHE A 468 17.33 10.18 -2.28
C PHE A 468 16.27 9.88 -3.34
N LYS A 469 16.66 9.94 -4.62
CA LYS A 469 15.78 9.62 -5.74
C LYS A 469 15.27 8.18 -5.68
N MET A 470 16.12 7.19 -5.40
CA MET A 470 15.72 5.78 -5.24
C MET A 470 14.72 5.58 -4.12
N ILE A 471 14.96 6.23 -2.96
CA ILE A 471 14.08 6.15 -1.79
C ILE A 471 12.69 6.69 -2.12
N VAL A 472 12.61 7.91 -2.66
CA VAL A 472 11.32 8.53 -3.03
C VAL A 472 10.60 7.71 -4.11
N THR A 473 11.36 7.17 -5.06
CA THR A 473 10.84 6.30 -6.13
C THR A 473 10.18 5.06 -5.52
N GLY A 474 10.88 4.32 -4.64
CA GLY A 474 10.34 3.15 -3.95
C GLY A 474 9.11 3.47 -3.09
N GLN A 475 9.10 4.58 -2.37
CA GLN A 475 7.94 5.06 -1.61
C GLN A 475 6.73 5.36 -2.51
N SER A 476 6.98 5.93 -3.70
CA SER A 476 5.93 6.29 -4.66
C SER A 476 5.32 5.09 -5.39
N CYS A 477 6.05 3.96 -5.50
CA CYS A 477 5.60 2.73 -6.16
C CYS A 477 4.40 2.07 -5.48
N VAL A 478 4.24 2.31 -4.18
CA VAL A 478 3.19 1.65 -3.39
C VAL A 478 1.98 2.57 -3.33
N LYS A 479 0.81 2.04 -3.71
CA LYS A 479 -0.48 2.73 -3.54
C LYS A 479 -1.34 2.03 -2.52
N ILE A 480 -1.96 2.83 -1.66
CA ILE A 480 -3.02 2.36 -0.78
C ILE A 480 -4.32 2.39 -1.58
N THR A 481 -4.91 1.23 -1.80
CA THR A 481 -6.12 1.05 -2.62
C THR A 481 -7.38 1.00 -1.78
N ASN A 482 -7.29 0.43 -0.57
CA ASN A 482 -8.40 0.29 0.35
C ASN A 482 -7.91 0.30 1.81
N ARG A 483 -8.81 0.60 2.75
CA ARG A 483 -8.55 0.71 4.19
C ARG A 483 -9.63 -0.03 4.97
N GLU A 484 -9.22 -0.82 5.95
CA GLU A 484 -10.15 -1.47 6.89
C GLU A 484 -9.79 -1.12 8.33
N PHE A 485 -10.72 -0.50 9.06
CA PHE A 485 -10.52 -0.15 10.47
C PHE A 485 -10.83 -1.31 11.40
N LYS A 486 -9.97 -1.53 12.39
CA LYS A 486 -10.11 -2.60 13.40
C LYS A 486 -9.73 -2.07 14.78
N THR A 487 -10.38 -2.64 15.80
CA THR A 487 -9.95 -2.45 17.20
C THR A 487 -8.67 -3.24 17.45
N GLU A 488 -7.90 -2.86 18.46
CA GLU A 488 -6.70 -3.58 18.89
C GLU A 488 -6.95 -5.09 19.11
N LEU A 489 -8.06 -5.45 19.78
CA LEU A 489 -8.48 -6.83 20.00
C LEU A 489 -8.69 -7.62 18.70
N GLN A 490 -9.38 -7.03 17.73
CA GLN A 490 -9.59 -7.64 16.42
C GLN A 490 -8.29 -7.84 15.64
N VAL A 491 -7.33 -6.91 15.76
CA VAL A 491 -6.01 -7.07 15.13
C VAL A 491 -5.28 -8.26 15.74
N ASN A 492 -5.25 -8.34 17.08
CA ASN A 492 -4.62 -9.44 17.79
C ASN A 492 -5.25 -10.79 17.42
N GLU A 493 -6.58 -10.88 17.39
CA GLU A 493 -7.30 -12.09 16.94
C GLU A 493 -6.90 -12.50 15.52
N ILE A 494 -6.86 -11.55 14.57
CA ILE A 494 -6.48 -11.83 13.18
C ILE A 494 -5.04 -12.35 13.11
N LEU A 495 -4.08 -11.69 13.77
CA LEU A 495 -2.67 -12.08 13.73
C LEU A 495 -2.44 -13.43 14.41
N ASN A 496 -3.07 -13.65 15.57
CA ASN A 496 -3.01 -14.92 16.30
C ASN A 496 -3.56 -16.08 15.48
N ASP A 497 -4.73 -15.92 14.88
CA ASP A 497 -5.31 -16.94 14.00
C ASP A 497 -4.36 -17.24 12.85
N LEU A 498 -3.79 -16.21 12.24
CA LEU A 498 -2.90 -16.35 11.10
C LEU A 498 -1.62 -17.11 11.46
N ILE A 499 -0.92 -16.70 12.53
CA ILE A 499 0.28 -17.40 13.00
C ILE A 499 -0.08 -18.83 13.37
N LYS A 500 -1.14 -19.06 14.15
CA LYS A 500 -1.54 -20.41 14.57
C LYS A 500 -1.83 -21.35 13.41
N ILE A 501 -2.55 -20.88 12.38
CA ILE A 501 -2.88 -21.66 11.19
C ILE A 501 -1.60 -22.03 10.45
N LEU A 502 -0.67 -21.09 10.26
CA LEU A 502 0.53 -21.33 9.48
C LEU A 502 1.57 -22.16 10.25
N THR A 503 1.72 -21.97 11.56
CA THR A 503 2.65 -22.74 12.41
C THR A 503 2.08 -24.07 12.92
N ASN A 504 0.77 -24.29 12.79
CA ASN A 504 0.06 -25.55 13.08
C ASN A 504 0.15 -26.01 14.55
N VAL A 505 -0.27 -25.14 15.47
CA VAL A 505 -0.16 -25.31 16.94
C VAL A 505 -1.13 -26.33 17.53
N GLU A 506 -2.22 -26.65 16.83
CA GLU A 506 -3.17 -27.60 17.38
C GLU A 506 -2.73 -29.05 17.09
N PRO A 507 -2.49 -29.87 18.13
CA PRO A 507 -2.43 -31.30 17.95
C PRO A 507 -3.82 -31.71 17.51
N ILE A 508 -3.97 -31.94 16.21
CA ILE A 508 -5.16 -32.58 15.67
C ILE A 508 -5.16 -33.98 16.27
N ASN A 509 -5.81 -34.16 17.42
CA ASN A 509 -6.15 -35.45 18.03
C ASN A 509 -7.22 -36.15 17.16
N ILE A 510 -6.96 -36.28 15.87
CA ILE A 510 -7.75 -37.10 14.97
C ILE A 510 -7.01 -38.43 14.94
N GLU A 511 -7.53 -39.39 15.71
CA GLU A 511 -7.17 -40.81 15.66
C GLU A 511 -7.62 -41.49 14.35
N ASP A 512 -8.10 -40.72 13.36
CA ASP A 512 -8.49 -41.23 12.04
C ASP A 512 -7.40 -40.98 10.99
N ASP A 513 -7.12 -42.02 10.20
CA ASP A 513 -6.13 -42.17 9.11
C ASP A 513 -6.20 -41.12 7.97
N ASP A 514 -6.95 -40.03 8.11
CA ASP A 514 -7.07 -38.97 7.10
C ASP A 514 -5.91 -37.98 7.18
N ALA A 515 -4.71 -38.48 6.84
CA ALA A 515 -3.44 -37.74 6.68
C ALA A 515 -3.51 -36.54 5.70
N ASN A 516 -4.66 -36.30 5.06
CA ASN A 516 -4.91 -35.21 4.11
C ASN A 516 -5.51 -33.94 4.75
N THR A 517 -5.85 -33.93 6.03
CA THR A 517 -6.55 -32.80 6.66
C THR A 517 -5.61 -31.70 7.20
N GLY A 518 -4.38 -32.06 7.59
CA GLY A 518 -3.40 -31.13 8.17
C GLY A 518 -2.59 -30.32 7.15
N LEU A 519 -2.17 -29.11 7.54
CA LEU A 519 -1.25 -28.23 6.80
C LEU A 519 0.23 -28.65 6.89
N ASN A 520 0.50 -29.93 7.18
CA ASN A 520 1.86 -30.45 7.37
C ASN A 520 2.62 -30.54 6.03
N HIS A 521 1.91 -30.72 4.92
CA HIS A 521 2.50 -30.79 3.58
C HIS A 521 2.81 -29.41 2.97
N ILE A 522 2.49 -28.32 3.68
CA ILE A 522 2.68 -26.94 3.21
C ILE A 522 3.83 -26.32 3.98
N GLU A 523 4.84 -25.85 3.25
CA GLU A 523 5.90 -25.02 3.80
C GLU A 523 5.38 -23.60 4.04
N THR A 524 5.67 -23.02 5.21
CA THR A 524 5.23 -21.66 5.52
C THR A 524 6.38 -20.81 6.04
N SER A 525 6.46 -19.57 5.59
CA SER A 525 7.47 -18.61 6.03
C SER A 525 6.81 -17.25 6.28
N ILE A 526 6.75 -16.83 7.53
CA ILE A 526 6.22 -15.53 7.96
C ILE A 526 7.38 -14.58 8.18
N LEU A 527 7.39 -13.46 7.48
CA LEU A 527 8.32 -12.37 7.67
C LEU A 527 7.56 -11.15 8.18
N ILE A 528 7.86 -10.74 9.40
CA ILE A 528 7.32 -9.53 10.02
C ILE A 528 8.39 -8.46 9.93
N LEU A 529 8.06 -7.29 9.38
CA LEU A 529 8.89 -6.09 9.37
C LEU A 529 8.12 -4.99 10.06
N GLY A 530 8.61 -4.56 11.22
CA GLY A 530 7.98 -3.53 12.03
C GLY A 530 8.88 -2.34 12.30
N ILE A 531 8.27 -1.20 12.59
CA ILE A 531 8.95 0.06 12.92
C ILE A 531 8.44 0.54 14.29
N ASN A 532 9.37 0.90 15.19
CA ASN A 532 9.07 1.37 16.54
C ASN A 532 9.19 2.89 16.70
N ASP A 533 10.09 3.49 15.95
CA ASP A 533 10.45 4.90 16.02
C ASP A 533 9.73 5.75 14.96
N GLY A 534 8.65 5.21 14.37
CA GLY A 534 7.97 5.76 13.21
C GLY A 534 7.59 7.23 13.36
N LYS A 535 7.37 7.69 14.61
CA LYS A 535 6.98 9.05 15.01
C LYS A 535 5.82 9.57 14.14
N PRO A 536 4.61 9.72 14.70
CA PRO A 536 3.45 10.15 13.92
C PRO A 536 3.64 11.46 13.17
N GLN A 537 4.61 12.30 13.55
CA GLN A 537 5.02 13.46 12.76
C GLN A 537 6.49 13.81 13.02
N VAL A 538 7.09 14.51 12.06
CA VAL A 538 8.46 15.04 12.14
C VAL A 538 8.43 16.56 12.29
N SER A 539 9.52 17.17 12.76
CA SER A 539 9.59 18.61 12.97
C SER A 539 9.33 19.39 11.68
N LYS A 540 8.83 20.62 11.83
CA LYS A 540 8.54 21.50 10.69
C LYS A 540 9.81 21.77 9.88
N GLU A 541 10.93 22.00 10.57
CA GLU A 541 12.24 22.25 9.96
C GLU A 541 12.71 21.05 9.15
N PHE A 542 12.58 19.83 9.68
CA PHE A 542 12.99 18.62 8.97
C PHE A 542 12.15 18.40 7.71
N THR A 543 10.82 18.48 7.83
CA THR A 543 9.92 18.30 6.67
C THR A 543 10.11 19.40 5.62
N LEU A 544 10.44 20.63 6.04
CA LEU A 544 10.84 21.70 5.13
C LEU A 544 12.14 21.38 4.41
N ASN A 545 13.20 21.00 5.13
CA ASN A 545 14.48 20.64 4.51
C ASN A 545 14.29 19.48 3.53
N ALA A 546 13.65 18.39 3.95
CA ALA A 546 13.38 17.23 3.09
C ALA A 546 12.56 17.56 1.84
N SER A 547 11.72 18.61 1.91
CA SER A 547 10.87 19.03 0.79
C SER A 547 11.46 20.16 -0.05
N MET A 548 12.40 20.94 0.46
CA MET A 548 12.94 22.16 -0.18
C MET A 548 14.40 22.04 -0.59
N ASN A 549 15.09 20.98 -0.16
CA ASN A 549 16.55 20.98 -0.05
C ASN A 549 17.23 21.57 -1.29
N GLU A 550 17.98 22.66 -1.07
CA GLU A 550 18.70 23.33 -2.15
C GLU A 550 19.82 22.44 -2.69
N ASP A 551 20.34 21.55 -1.84
CA ASP A 551 21.40 20.61 -2.15
C ASP A 551 20.95 19.16 -1.89
N PRO A 552 20.53 18.41 -2.93
CA PRO A 552 20.10 17.02 -2.78
C PRO A 552 21.24 16.09 -2.30
N SER A 553 22.47 16.58 -2.19
CA SER A 553 23.59 15.84 -1.62
C SER A 553 23.66 15.86 -0.09
N ASP A 554 22.83 16.66 0.60
CA ASP A 554 22.81 16.70 2.06
C ASP A 554 21.99 15.53 2.66
N PRO A 555 22.64 14.58 3.38
CA PRO A 555 21.98 13.44 4.00
C PRO A 555 21.02 13.84 5.13
N SER A 556 21.06 15.10 5.60
CA SER A 556 20.15 15.61 6.65
C SER A 556 18.66 15.52 6.28
N CYS A 557 18.35 15.30 5.01
CA CYS A 557 16.99 15.15 4.49
C CYS A 557 16.42 13.73 4.57
N LEU A 558 17.25 12.75 4.92
CA LEU A 558 16.82 11.37 5.12
C LEU A 558 16.58 11.11 6.60
N LEU A 559 15.38 10.62 6.91
CA LEU A 559 15.03 10.18 8.25
C LEU A 559 15.46 8.72 8.39
N PRO A 560 16.38 8.38 9.30
CA PRO A 560 16.60 6.98 9.66
C PRO A 560 15.38 6.47 10.43
N LEU A 561 14.88 5.29 10.06
CA LEU A 561 13.97 4.48 10.87
C LEU A 561 14.71 3.25 11.37
N GLU A 562 14.28 2.69 12.50
CA GLU A 562 14.85 1.49 13.11
C GLU A 562 13.90 0.30 12.87
N PRO A 563 14.06 -0.46 11.77
CA PRO A 563 13.21 -1.60 11.49
C PRO A 563 13.64 -2.84 12.29
N GLU A 564 12.65 -3.55 12.81
CA GLU A 564 12.82 -4.86 13.42
C GLU A 564 12.21 -5.93 12.52
N LEU A 565 12.91 -7.05 12.38
CA LEU A 565 12.47 -8.16 11.55
C LEU A 565 12.37 -9.45 12.36
N ILE A 566 11.26 -10.16 12.17
CA ILE A 566 11.03 -11.49 12.72
C ILE A 566 10.72 -12.43 11.55
N LEU A 567 11.48 -13.51 11.44
CA LEU A 567 11.27 -14.57 10.46
C LEU A 567 10.88 -15.86 11.18
N ILE A 568 9.68 -16.36 10.90
CA ILE A 568 9.14 -17.61 11.43
C ILE A 568 9.01 -18.59 10.26
N ASN A 569 9.80 -19.65 10.27
CA ASN A 569 9.77 -20.67 9.24
C ASN A 569 9.25 -21.99 9.79
N LYS A 570 8.44 -22.67 8.99
CA LYS A 570 8.01 -24.04 9.22
C LYS A 570 8.21 -24.83 7.93
N PRO A 571 9.08 -25.85 7.93
CA PRO A 571 9.28 -26.71 6.78
C PRO A 571 8.06 -27.64 6.60
N ALA A 572 7.83 -28.09 5.37
CA ALA A 572 6.88 -29.16 5.13
C ALA A 572 7.37 -30.47 5.80
N THR A 573 6.48 -31.13 6.53
CA THR A 573 6.73 -32.45 7.10
C THR A 573 6.60 -33.48 5.98
N ILE A 574 7.74 -33.87 5.40
CA ILE A 574 7.76 -35.02 4.48
C ILE A 574 7.60 -36.25 5.36
N ASN A 575 6.36 -36.74 5.51
CA ASN A 575 6.18 -38.13 5.86
C ASN A 575 6.88 -38.90 4.74
N ASN A 576 7.98 -39.56 5.06
CA ASN A 576 8.62 -40.53 4.19
C ASN A 576 7.58 -41.63 3.91
N LEU A 577 6.71 -41.40 2.93
CA LEU A 577 6.01 -42.45 2.22
C LEU A 577 7.13 -43.23 1.55
N GLN A 578 7.59 -44.28 2.24
CA GLN A 578 8.33 -45.37 1.62
C GLN A 578 7.46 -45.85 0.46
N VAL A 579 7.83 -45.45 -0.75
CA VAL A 579 7.29 -45.96 -2.02
C VAL A 579 7.77 -47.39 -2.20
#